data_AF-A0A9W4B3L4-F1
#
_entry.id   AF-A0A9W4B3L4-F1
#
_cell.length_a   1.000
_cell.length_b   1.000
_cell.length_c   1.000
_cell.angle_alpha   90.00
_cell.angle_beta   90.00
_cell.angle_gamma   90.00
#
_symmetry.space_group_name_H-M   'P 1'
#
loop_
_entity.id
_entity.type
_entity.pdbx_description
1 polymer ?
#
loop_
_entity_poly.entity_id
_entity_poly.type
_entity_poly.pdbx_seq_one_letter_code
_entity_poly.pdbx_strand_id
1 'polypeptide(L)'
;MNLSLMHARSTYVWVGLVAVTVVSWAVGAEHGVGSSVAVVVLALALVKVRFVGLDFMELRHAPPVLRAVFEAYCIILWMVLAGMYLWI
;
A
#
# COMPACT_ATOMS: atom_id res chain seq x y z
N MET A 1 -13.72 6.81 24.40
CA MET A 1 -12.72 6.86 23.32
C MET A 1 -12.02 8.21 23.43
N ASN A 2 -10.75 8.26 23.84
CA ASN A 2 -10.07 9.52 24.13
C ASN A 2 -9.81 10.31 22.82
N LEU A 3 -10.29 11.55 22.75
CA LEU A 3 -10.15 12.46 21.59
C LEU A 3 -8.70 12.69 21.13
N SER A 4 -7.71 12.35 21.98
CA SER A 4 -6.28 12.42 21.66
C SER A 4 -5.86 11.47 20.54
N LEU A 5 -6.50 10.30 20.40
CA LEU A 5 -6.20 9.37 19.31
C LEU A 5 -6.65 9.91 17.94
N MET A 6 -7.68 10.76 17.90
CA MET A 6 -8.21 11.29 16.63
C MET A 6 -7.23 12.23 15.92
N HIS A 7 -6.33 12.87 16.68
CA HIS A 7 -5.31 13.77 16.13
C HIS A 7 -3.98 13.07 15.85
N ALA A 8 -3.84 11.79 16.22
CA ALA A 8 -2.63 11.04 15.94
C ALA A 8 -2.47 10.88 14.42
N ARG A 9 -1.25 11.10 13.91
CA ARG A 9 -0.93 10.94 12.49
C ARG A 9 -1.31 9.55 11.96
N SER A 10 -1.24 8.52 12.80
CA SER A 10 -1.68 7.15 12.48
C SER A 10 -3.17 7.06 12.14
N THR A 11 -4.03 7.88 12.75
CA THR A 11 -5.46 7.93 12.44
C THR A 11 -5.71 8.47 11.03
N TYR A 12 -5.00 9.52 10.62
CA TYR A 12 -5.08 10.03 9.25
C TYR A 12 -4.58 9.01 8.22
N VAL A 13 -3.47 8.33 8.53
CA VAL A 13 -2.94 7.26 7.67
C VAL A 13 -3.93 6.10 7.59
N TRP A 14 -4.57 5.75 8.70
CA TRP A 14 -5.62 4.72 8.74
C TRP A 14 -6.81 5.10 7.85
N VAL A 15 -7.33 6.32 7.94
CA VAL A 15 -8.43 6.79 7.06
C VAL A 15 -8.00 6.72 5.58
N GLY A 16 -6.77 7.13 5.27
CA GLY A 16 -6.20 6.99 3.93
C GLY A 16 -6.16 5.52 3.46
N LEU A 17 -5.72 4.59 4.31
CA LEU A 17 -5.69 3.16 4.00
C LEU A 17 -7.09 2.58 3.77
N VAL A 18 -8.10 3.03 4.53
CA VAL A 18 -9.50 2.66 4.32
C VAL A 18 -9.97 3.17 2.95
N ALA A 19 -9.70 4.43 2.61
CA ALA A 19 -10.06 5.00 1.31
C ALA A 19 -9.41 4.23 0.16
N VAL A 20 -8.11 3.92 0.25
CA VAL A 20 -7.40 3.11 -0.77
C VAL A 20 -8.03 1.72 -0.89
N THR A 21 -8.49 1.13 0.20
CA THR A 21 -9.17 -0.18 0.17
C THR A 21 -10.48 -0.10 -0.59
N VAL A 22 -11.33 0.89 -0.28
CA VAL A 22 -12.61 1.10 -0.98
C VAL A 22 -12.40 1.34 -2.47
N VAL A 23 -11.42 2.19 -2.82
CA VAL A 23 -11.05 2.45 -4.22
C VAL A 23 -10.57 1.17 -4.92
N SER A 24 -9.65 0.42 -4.30
CA SER A 24 -9.15 -0.82 -4.90
C SER A 24 -10.24 -1.86 -5.12
N TRP A 25 -11.20 -1.94 -4.19
CA TRP A 25 -12.35 -2.82 -4.32
C TRP A 25 -13.28 -2.38 -5.44
N ALA A 26 -13.63 -1.09 -5.51
CA ALA A 26 -14.48 -0.55 -6.58
C ALA A 26 -13.86 -0.75 -7.97
N VAL A 27 -12.55 -0.51 -8.11
CA VAL A 27 -11.80 -0.76 -9.36
C VAL A 27 -11.84 -2.24 -9.74
N GLY A 28 -11.65 -3.15 -8.78
CA GLY A 28 -11.65 -4.59 -9.04
C GLY A 28 -13.03 -5.22 -9.25
N ALA A 29 -14.10 -4.64 -8.67
CA ALA A 29 -15.45 -5.19 -8.74
C ALA A 29 -16.07 -5.05 -10.14
N GLU A 30 -15.83 -3.92 -10.81
CA GLU A 30 -16.48 -3.57 -12.08
C GLU A 30 -15.70 -4.08 -13.31
N HIS A 31 -14.37 -4.26 -13.21
CA HIS A 31 -13.50 -4.43 -14.39
C HIS A 31 -12.97 -5.84 -14.65
N GLY A 32 -13.32 -6.86 -13.85
CA GLY A 32 -12.75 -8.20 -13.99
C GLY A 32 -11.20 -8.20 -13.86
N VAL A 33 -10.57 -9.36 -13.97
CA VAL A 33 -9.10 -9.47 -13.83
C VAL A 33 -8.42 -9.10 -15.17
N GLY A 34 -8.65 -7.90 -15.67
CA GLY A 34 -7.90 -7.35 -16.78
C GLY A 34 -6.45 -7.06 -16.35
N SER A 35 -5.48 -7.42 -17.19
CA SER A 35 -4.04 -7.25 -16.92
C SER A 35 -3.69 -5.84 -16.41
N SER A 36 -4.23 -4.79 -17.02
CA SER A 36 -4.02 -3.40 -16.60
C SER A 36 -4.65 -3.05 -15.24
N VAL A 37 -5.85 -3.59 -14.96
CA VAL A 37 -6.57 -3.39 -13.69
C VAL A 37 -5.80 -4.05 -12.55
N ALA A 38 -5.26 -5.24 -12.78
CA ALA A 38 -4.44 -5.94 -11.80
C ALA A 38 -3.18 -5.14 -11.44
N VAL A 39 -2.49 -4.54 -12.44
CA VAL A 39 -1.34 -3.66 -12.19
C VAL A 39 -1.70 -2.46 -11.32
N VAL A 40 -2.86 -1.83 -11.56
CA VAL A 40 -3.36 -0.71 -10.74
C VAL A 40 -3.67 -1.16 -9.32
N VAL A 41 -4.36 -2.29 -9.14
CA VAL A 41 -4.67 -2.84 -7.81
C VAL A 41 -3.39 -3.18 -7.06
N LEU A 42 -2.40 -3.76 -7.72
CA LEU A 42 -1.07 -4.03 -7.15
C LEU A 42 -0.35 -2.74 -6.75
N ALA A 43 -0.47 -1.66 -7.53
CA ALA A 43 0.11 -0.37 -7.18
C ALA A 43 -0.57 0.24 -5.93
N LEU A 44 -1.90 0.13 -5.83
CA LEU A 44 -2.64 0.53 -4.62
C LEU A 44 -2.21 -0.31 -3.41
N ALA A 45 -2.01 -1.62 -3.58
CA ALA A 45 -1.51 -2.50 -2.53
C ALA A 45 -0.09 -2.10 -2.06
N LEU A 46 0.81 -1.76 -2.99
CA LEU A 46 2.16 -1.25 -2.69
C LEU A 46 2.10 0.01 -1.81
N VAL A 47 1.24 0.96 -2.19
CA VAL A 47 1.02 2.19 -1.41
C VAL A 47 0.55 1.86 0.01
N LYS A 48 -0.40 0.93 0.17
CA LYS A 48 -0.88 0.50 1.48
C LYS A 48 0.24 -0.10 2.33
N VAL A 49 1.01 -1.03 1.77
CA VAL A 49 2.12 -1.69 2.48
C VAL A 49 3.15 -0.66 2.93
N ARG A 50 3.49 0.33 2.09
CA ARG A 50 4.42 1.40 2.46
C ARG A 50 3.92 2.23 3.64
N PHE A 51 2.65 2.64 3.64
CA PHE A 51 2.06 3.36 4.77
C PHE A 51 2.02 2.52 6.04
N VAL A 52 1.66 1.24 5.95
CA VAL A 52 1.69 0.31 7.09
C VAL A 52 3.10 0.17 7.65
N GLY A 53 4.10 -0.07 6.80
CA GLY A 53 5.49 -0.22 7.24
C GLY A 53 6.03 1.04 7.91
N LEU A 54 5.85 2.22 7.29
CA LEU A 54 6.39 3.46 7.83
C LEU A 54 5.67 3.93 9.10
N ASP A 55 4.35 3.74 9.19
CA ASP A 55 3.52 4.42 10.20
C ASP A 55 2.94 3.49 11.27
N PHE A 56 2.84 2.18 11.01
CA PHE A 56 2.37 1.19 11.99
C PHE A 56 3.47 0.24 12.46
N MET A 57 4.46 -0.06 11.62
CA MET A 57 5.65 -0.82 12.02
C MET A 57 6.82 0.08 12.45
N GLU A 58 6.59 1.39 12.52
CA GLU A 58 7.57 2.41 12.93
C GLU A 58 8.87 2.43 12.11
N LEU A 59 8.90 1.86 10.89
CA LEU A 59 10.10 1.89 10.02
C LEU A 59 10.52 3.32 9.64
N ARG A 60 9.67 4.33 9.85
CA ARG A 60 10.05 5.74 9.68
C ARG A 60 11.19 6.19 10.59
N HIS A 61 11.32 5.60 11.78
CA HIS A 61 12.36 5.93 12.77
C HIS A 61 13.46 4.86 12.81
N ALA A 62 13.33 3.79 12.01
CA ALA A 62 14.33 2.76 11.89
C ALA A 62 15.60 3.28 11.18
N PRO A 63 16.74 2.58 11.33
CA PRO A 63 17.95 2.89 10.59
C PRO A 63 17.67 2.98 9.08
N PRO A 64 18.28 3.94 8.35
CA PRO A 64 17.94 4.22 6.95
C PRO A 64 18.16 3.02 6.04
N VAL A 65 19.10 2.13 6.38
CA VAL A 65 19.36 0.87 5.66
C VAL A 65 18.15 -0.05 5.70
N LEU A 66 17.54 -0.24 6.88
CA LEU A 66 16.39 -1.13 7.04
C LEU A 66 15.17 -0.60 6.27
N ARG A 67 14.96 0.71 6.35
CA ARG A 67 13.92 1.39 5.58
C ARG A 67 14.15 1.25 4.07
N ALA A 68 15.39 1.43 3.60
CA ALA A 68 15.73 1.28 2.19
C ALA A 68 15.51 -0.16 1.69
N VAL A 69 15.88 -1.16 2.48
CA VAL A 69 15.64 -2.58 2.15
C VAL A 69 14.14 -2.87 2.06
N PHE A 70 13.34 -2.35 2.98
CA PHE A 70 11.88 -2.50 2.93
C PHE A 70 11.27 -1.82 1.70
N GLU A 71 11.64 -0.57 1.42
CA GLU A 71 11.13 0.16 0.24
C GLU A 71 11.56 -0.53 -1.07
N ALA A 72 12.80 -1.03 -1.15
CA ALA A 72 13.30 -1.79 -2.29
C ALA A 72 12.54 -3.12 -2.46
N TYR A 73 12.33 -3.87 -1.38
CA TYR A 73 11.54 -5.11 -1.40
C TYR A 73 10.14 -4.88 -1.95
N CYS A 74 9.47 -3.82 -1.47
CA CYS A 74 8.15 -3.43 -1.92
C CYS A 74 8.13 -3.13 -3.44
N ILE A 75 9.09 -2.33 -3.94
CA ILE A 75 9.19 -1.99 -5.37
C ILE A 75 9.46 -3.23 -6.22
N ILE A 76 10.40 -4.09 -5.80
CA ILE A 76 10.75 -5.32 -6.52
C ILE A 76 9.54 -6.24 -6.60
N LEU A 77 8.84 -6.45 -5.48
CA LEU A 77 7.64 -7.29 -5.43
C LEU A 77 6.57 -6.77 -6.40
N TRP A 78 6.34 -5.46 -6.42
CA TRP A 78 5.39 -4.85 -7.35
C TRP A 78 5.81 -5.04 -8.81
N MET A 79 7.08 -4.79 -9.16
CA MET A 79 7.57 -4.97 -10.53
C MET A 79 7.44 -6.42 -11.01
N VAL A 80 7.76 -7.39 -10.16
CA VAL A 80 7.63 -8.81 -10.49
C VAL A 80 6.16 -9.17 -10.76
N LEU A 81 5.25 -8.81 -9.84
CA LEU A 81 3.84 -9.15 -9.97
C LEU A 81 3.17 -8.42 -11.14
N ALA A 82 3.50 -7.14 -11.36
CA ALA A 82 3.01 -6.36 -12.50
C ALA A 82 3.52 -6.95 -13.82
N GLY A 83 4.81 -7.31 -13.90
CA GLY A 83 5.38 -7.97 -15.06
C GLY A 83 4.71 -9.30 -15.39
N MET A 84 4.40 -10.11 -14.37
CA MET A 84 3.64 -11.35 -14.56
C MET A 84 2.24 -11.10 -15.13
N TYR A 85 1.50 -10.13 -14.57
CA TYR A 85 0.16 -9.79 -15.06
C TYR A 85 0.17 -9.21 -16.47
N LEU A 86 1.20 -8.48 -16.86
CA LEU A 86 1.36 -7.93 -18.22
C LEU A 86 1.81 -8.97 -19.25
N TRP A 87 2.40 -10.08 -18.79
CA TRP A 87 2.88 -11.15 -19.66
C TRP A 87 1.83 -12.21 -19.97
N ILE A 88 0.92 -12.47 -19.01
CA ILE A 88 -0.19 -13.44 -19.13
C ILE A 88 -1.36 -12.79 -19.88
#